data_AF-A0A972MJX0-F1
#
_entry.id   AF-A0A972MJX0-F1
#
_cell.length_a   1.000
_cell.length_b   1.000
_cell.length_c   1.000
_cell.angle_alpha   90.00
_cell.angle_beta   90.00
_cell.angle_gamma   90.00
#
_symmetry.space_group_name_H-M   'P 1'
#
loop_
_entity.id
_entity.type
_entity.pdbx_description
1 polymer ?
#
loop_
_entity_poly.entity_id
_entity_poly.type
_entity_poly.pdbx_seq_one_letter_code
_entity_poly.pdbx_strand_id
1 'polypeptide(L)'
;MRKLFFAGLGVLGITFSSFGAAYKIPEQSNNSMGTAAAYFSGADSADAAYYNPANLGFLDKKEKVLVEIGSRYIYLPRIKFEGKALDPVTHSFGISDAKTKREYFAIPYFHMVLPTNSDVRFGFSLTTPAGLSKRWSAKIPRS
;
A
#
# COMPACT_ATOMS: atom_id res chain seq x y z
N MET A 1 10.42 46.58 -4.46
CA MET A 1 9.86 45.44 -5.22
C MET A 1 10.82 44.26 -5.38
N ARG A 2 12.12 44.45 -5.63
CA ARG A 2 13.09 43.34 -5.81
C ARG A 2 13.29 42.42 -4.58
N LYS A 3 13.19 42.94 -3.35
CA LYS A 3 13.36 42.15 -2.11
C LYS A 3 12.17 41.24 -1.76
N LEU A 4 10.96 41.57 -2.22
CA LEU A 4 9.75 40.76 -2.04
C LEU A 4 9.75 39.53 -2.97
N PHE A 5 10.36 39.66 -4.15
CA PHE A 5 10.53 38.54 -5.10
C PHE A 5 11.43 37.42 -4.56
N PHE A 6 12.51 37.77 -3.84
CA PHE A 6 13.39 36.77 -3.21
C PHE A 6 12.75 36.08 -2.00
N ALA A 7 11.84 36.76 -1.28
CA ALA A 7 11.09 36.16 -0.19
C ALA A 7 10.05 35.13 -0.68
N GLY A 8 9.39 35.39 -1.81
CA GLY A 8 8.44 34.45 -2.42
C GLY A 8 9.08 33.17 -2.95
N LEU A 9 10.32 33.26 -3.46
CA LEU A 9 11.11 32.11 -3.93
C LEU A 9 11.59 31.20 -2.79
N GLY A 10 11.83 31.74 -1.59
CA GLY A 10 12.25 30.95 -0.42
C GLY A 10 11.17 30.04 0.16
N VAL A 11 9.88 30.40 0.01
CA VAL A 11 8.75 29.65 0.58
C VAL A 11 8.41 28.39 -0.24
N LEU A 12 8.76 28.34 -1.52
CA LEU A 12 8.54 27.16 -2.38
C LEU A 12 9.60 26.05 -2.18
N GLY A 13 10.66 26.31 -1.42
CA GLY A 13 11.81 25.40 -1.28
C GLY A 13 11.72 24.35 -0.17
N ILE A 14 10.66 24.36 0.65
CA ILE A 14 10.54 23.47 1.83
C ILE A 14 9.27 22.62 1.71
N THR A 15 9.17 21.81 0.67
CA THR A 15 8.28 20.64 0.69
C THR A 15 9.03 19.47 1.31
N PHE A 16 8.71 19.15 2.56
CA PHE A 16 9.09 17.86 3.13
C PHE A 16 8.15 16.79 2.56
N SER A 17 8.70 15.87 1.78
CA SER A 17 7.96 14.69 1.34
C SER A 17 7.60 13.83 2.56
N SER A 18 6.31 13.76 2.90
CA SER A 18 5.80 12.85 3.92
C SER A 18 5.34 11.56 3.23
N PHE A 19 6.03 10.45 3.50
CA PHE A 19 5.67 9.13 2.99
C PHE A 19 4.76 8.42 4.01
N GLY A 20 3.45 8.43 3.75
CA GLY A 20 2.41 7.95 4.66
C GLY A 20 1.77 6.61 4.29
N ALA A 21 2.54 5.63 3.82
CA ALA A 21 1.97 4.35 3.38
C ALA A 21 1.63 3.38 4.53
N ALA A 22 2.23 3.54 5.72
CA ALA A 22 1.98 2.73 6.93
C ALA A 22 1.74 1.23 6.65
N TYR A 23 0.48 0.77 6.76
CA TYR A 23 0.05 -0.61 6.55
C TYR A 23 -0.72 -0.81 5.24
N LYS A 24 -0.75 0.18 4.34
CA LYS A 24 -1.41 0.12 3.04
C LYS A 24 -0.66 -0.82 2.11
N ILE A 25 -1.42 -1.64 1.40
CA ILE A 25 -0.93 -2.47 0.30
C ILE A 25 -1.59 -1.90 -0.96
N PRO A 26 -0.91 -1.11 -1.79
CA PRO A 26 -1.55 -0.50 -2.95
C PRO A 26 -1.59 -1.41 -4.19
N GLU A 27 -0.86 -2.53 -4.23
CA GLU A 27 -0.69 -3.37 -5.42
C GLU A 27 -1.77 -4.45 -5.58
N GLN A 28 -3.04 -4.06 -5.63
CA GLN A 28 -4.18 -4.99 -5.75
C GLN A 28 -4.33 -5.68 -7.11
N SER A 29 -3.58 -5.26 -8.13
CA SER A 29 -3.59 -5.84 -9.47
C SER A 29 -2.20 -5.80 -10.10
N ASN A 30 -2.01 -6.52 -11.22
CA ASN A 30 -0.75 -6.46 -11.97
C ASN A 30 -0.49 -5.07 -12.57
N ASN A 31 -1.54 -4.39 -13.04
CA ASN A 31 -1.43 -3.05 -13.60
C ASN A 31 -1.03 -2.01 -12.55
N SER A 32 -1.59 -2.12 -11.34
CA SER A 32 -1.17 -1.28 -10.22
C SER A 32 0.25 -1.59 -9.75
N MET A 33 0.70 -2.84 -9.81
CA MET A 33 2.08 -3.19 -9.51
C MET A 33 3.04 -2.55 -10.53
N GLY A 34 2.73 -2.69 -11.83
CA GLY A 34 3.56 -2.15 -12.91
C GLY A 34 3.68 -0.63 -12.93
N THR A 35 2.69 0.07 -12.35
CA THR A 35 2.66 1.54 -12.28
C THR A 35 3.07 2.11 -10.92
N ALA A 36 3.59 1.28 -10.01
CA ALA A 36 3.90 1.68 -8.63
C ALA A 36 2.71 2.38 -7.94
N ALA A 37 1.51 1.84 -8.14
CA ALA A 37 0.22 2.34 -7.65
C ALA A 37 -0.30 3.64 -8.27
N ALA A 38 0.31 4.13 -9.37
CA ALA A 38 -0.19 5.27 -10.13
C ALA A 38 -1.28 4.89 -11.16
N TYR A 39 -2.18 3.97 -10.81
CA TYR A 39 -3.14 3.36 -11.76
C TYR A 39 -4.57 3.92 -11.66
N PHE A 40 -4.91 4.64 -10.60
CA PHE A 40 -6.31 4.97 -10.25
C PHE A 40 -7.12 5.62 -11.39
N SER A 41 -6.55 6.60 -12.10
CA SER A 41 -7.23 7.29 -13.20
C SER A 41 -7.25 6.48 -14.51
N GLY A 42 -6.27 5.59 -14.70
CA GLY A 42 -6.09 4.80 -15.90
C GLY A 42 -6.66 3.39 -15.81
N ALA A 43 -7.46 3.09 -14.78
CA ALA A 43 -8.00 1.75 -14.57
C ALA A 43 -8.97 1.37 -15.69
N ASP A 44 -8.56 0.45 -16.56
CA ASP A 44 -9.22 0.12 -17.83
C ASP A 44 -9.34 -1.40 -18.06
N SER A 45 -9.17 -2.20 -17.01
CA SER A 45 -9.33 -3.65 -17.05
C SER A 45 -10.26 -4.16 -15.93
N ALA A 46 -10.25 -5.46 -15.64
CA ALA A 46 -11.10 -6.07 -14.62
C ALA A 46 -10.94 -5.42 -13.23
N ASP A 47 -9.71 -5.02 -12.91
CA ASP A 47 -9.31 -4.35 -11.67
C ASP A 47 -9.86 -2.92 -11.51
N ALA A 48 -10.42 -2.32 -12.56
CA ALA A 48 -11.20 -1.09 -12.48
C ALA A 48 -12.40 -1.23 -11.51
N ALA A 49 -12.93 -2.44 -11.34
CA ALA A 49 -13.97 -2.74 -10.35
C ALA A 49 -13.55 -2.40 -8.89
N TYR A 50 -12.25 -2.38 -8.61
CA TYR A 50 -11.71 -1.97 -7.31
C TYR A 50 -11.11 -0.56 -7.34
N TYR A 51 -10.29 -0.24 -8.35
CA TYR A 51 -9.55 1.03 -8.39
C TYR A 51 -10.45 2.20 -8.74
N ASN A 52 -11.32 2.07 -9.73
CA ASN A 52 -12.20 3.15 -10.17
C ASN A 52 -13.46 2.59 -10.83
N PRO A 53 -14.51 2.26 -10.06
CA PRO A 53 -15.73 1.67 -10.60
C PRO A 53 -16.43 2.52 -11.67
N ALA A 54 -16.18 3.85 -11.70
CA ALA A 54 -16.72 4.71 -12.75
C ALA A 54 -16.11 4.39 -14.12
N ASN A 55 -14.86 3.90 -14.17
CA ASN A 55 -14.22 3.51 -15.43
C ASN A 55 -14.84 2.27 -16.07
N LEU A 56 -15.65 1.50 -15.34
CA LEU A 56 -16.38 0.36 -15.93
C LEU A 56 -17.29 0.79 -17.08
N GLY A 57 -17.87 1.99 -17.03
CA GLY A 57 -18.69 2.53 -18.11
C GLY A 57 -17.91 2.84 -19.40
N PHE A 58 -16.59 2.99 -19.31
CA PHE A 58 -15.71 3.32 -20.44
C PHE A 58 -14.98 2.11 -21.04
N LEU A 59 -15.10 0.92 -20.45
CA LEU A 59 -14.54 -0.32 -21.00
C LEU A 59 -15.17 -0.64 -22.37
N ASP A 60 -14.43 -1.31 -23.27
CA ASP A 60 -14.90 -1.63 -24.62
C ASP A 60 -16.18 -2.49 -24.56
N LYS A 61 -17.27 -2.01 -25.18
CA LYS A 61 -18.58 -2.69 -25.20
C LYS A 61 -18.55 -4.08 -25.82
N LYS A 62 -17.50 -4.41 -26.59
CA LYS A 62 -17.29 -5.76 -27.15
C LYS A 62 -16.79 -6.78 -26.11
N GLU A 63 -16.22 -6.31 -25.01
CA GLU A 63 -15.73 -7.18 -23.95
C GLU A 63 -16.92 -7.78 -23.21
N LYS A 64 -17.01 -9.11 -23.26
CA LYS A 64 -18.02 -9.87 -22.53
C LYS A 64 -17.64 -9.87 -21.05
N VAL A 65 -16.83 -10.82 -20.61
CA VAL A 65 -16.42 -10.92 -19.21
C VAL A 65 -14.94 -10.65 -19.11
N LEU A 66 -14.56 -9.70 -18.25
CA LEU A 66 -13.15 -9.51 -17.88
C LEU A 66 -12.90 -10.22 -16.55
N VAL A 67 -11.77 -10.90 -16.46
CA VAL A 67 -11.33 -11.57 -15.25
C VAL A 67 -9.83 -11.34 -15.07
N GLU A 68 -9.43 -10.95 -13.87
CA GLU A 68 -8.05 -10.95 -13.42
C GLU A 68 -7.94 -11.77 -12.13
N ILE A 69 -6.99 -12.68 -12.09
CA ILE A 69 -6.67 -13.47 -10.90
C ILE A 69 -5.17 -13.48 -10.72
N GLY A 70 -4.72 -13.31 -9.49
CA GLY A 70 -3.31 -13.34 -9.20
C GLY A 70 -3.03 -13.46 -7.72
N SER A 71 -1.74 -13.38 -7.39
CA SER A 71 -1.26 -13.36 -6.01
C SER A 71 -0.09 -12.41 -5.90
N ARG A 72 0.02 -11.76 -4.75
CA ARG A 72 1.17 -10.92 -4.39
C ARG A 72 2.07 -11.68 -3.45
N TYR A 73 3.36 -11.57 -3.70
CA TYR A 73 4.38 -12.03 -2.77
C TYR A 73 4.99 -10.85 -2.05
N ILE A 74 4.74 -10.74 -0.74
CA ILE A 74 5.25 -9.65 0.09
C ILE A 74 6.37 -10.19 0.98
N TYR A 75 7.57 -9.65 0.81
CA TYR A 75 8.73 -9.93 1.65
C TYR A 75 8.97 -8.79 2.63
N LEU A 76 8.93 -9.11 3.92
CA LEU A 76 9.20 -8.15 5.00
C LEU A 76 10.60 -8.42 5.57
N PRO A 77 11.58 -7.52 5.33
CA PRO A 77 12.92 -7.67 5.87
C PRO A 77 12.94 -7.47 7.39
N ARG A 78 14.06 -7.90 8.00
CA ARG A 78 14.30 -7.67 9.43
C ARG A 78 14.50 -6.17 9.67
N ILE A 79 13.86 -5.66 10.72
CA ILE A 79 14.06 -4.33 11.26
C ILE A 79 14.78 -4.49 12.60
N LYS A 80 15.76 -3.62 12.86
CA LYS A 80 16.42 -3.52 14.17
C LYS A 80 15.88 -2.30 14.91
N PHE A 81 15.63 -2.47 16.20
CA PHE A 81 15.30 -1.39 17.11
C PHE A 81 16.42 -1.29 18.14
N GLU A 82 17.14 -0.18 18.10
CA GLU A 82 18.24 0.16 19.01
C GLU A 82 17.86 1.44 19.76
N GLY A 83 17.80 1.37 21.08
CA GLY A 83 17.38 2.51 21.89
C GLY A 83 17.27 2.19 23.37
N LYS A 84 16.70 3.12 24.13
CA LYS A 84 16.34 2.90 25.53
C LYS A 84 14.85 2.56 25.61
N ALA A 85 14.54 1.44 26.26
CA ALA A 85 13.16 1.04 26.54
C ALA A 85 12.95 1.03 28.05
N LEU A 86 11.78 1.51 28.49
CA LEU A 86 11.36 1.41 29.88
C LEU A 86 11.00 -0.04 30.17
N ASP A 87 11.64 -0.63 31.18
CA ASP A 87 11.22 -1.92 31.73
C ASP A 87 10.05 -1.70 32.69
N PRO A 88 8.85 -2.26 32.42
CA PRO A 88 7.67 -2.08 33.27
C PRO A 88 7.80 -2.75 34.65
N VAL A 89 8.75 -3.66 34.84
CA VAL A 89 8.99 -4.33 36.13
C VAL A 89 9.97 -3.52 36.98
N THR A 90 11.14 -3.19 36.43
CA THR A 90 12.19 -2.47 37.17
C THR A 90 12.03 -0.96 37.17
N HIS A 91 11.08 -0.42 36.39
CA HIS A 91 10.85 1.02 36.20
C HIS A 91 12.12 1.81 35.81
N SER A 92 13.04 1.14 35.12
CA SER A 92 14.33 1.71 34.68
C SER A 92 14.47 1.63 33.16
N PHE A 93 15.23 2.57 32.58
CA PHE A 93 15.53 2.55 31.15
C PHE A 93 16.70 1.60 30.87
N GLY A 94 16.42 0.47 30.24
CA GLY A 94 17.42 -0.48 29.77
C GLY A 94 17.82 -0.23 28.30
N ILE A 95 19.01 -0.67 27.92
CA ILE A 95 19.41 -0.72 26.50
C ILE A 95 18.61 -1.85 25.83
N SER A 96 17.88 -1.52 24.77
CA SER A 96 17.12 -2.46 23.97
C SER A 96 17.81 -2.64 22.61
N ASP A 97 18.17 -3.88 22.28
CA ASP A 97 18.53 -4.35 20.94
C ASP A 97 17.54 -5.45 20.52
N ALA A 98 16.40 -5.01 19.97
CA ALA A 98 15.34 -5.89 19.51
C ALA A 98 15.38 -6.04 17.98
N LYS A 99 15.17 -7.25 17.48
CA LYS A 99 15.20 -7.54 16.04
C LYS A 99 13.90 -8.20 15.61
N THR A 100 13.33 -7.79 14.48
CA THR A 100 12.18 -8.49 13.91
C THR A 100 12.61 -9.73 13.13
N LYS A 101 11.70 -10.68 13.00
CA LYS A 101 11.86 -11.83 12.09
C LYS A 101 11.68 -11.38 10.63
N ARG A 102 12.14 -12.22 9.70
CA ARG A 102 11.77 -12.13 8.29
C ARG A 102 10.40 -12.76 8.14
N GLU A 103 9.55 -12.14 7.33
CA GLU A 103 8.19 -12.62 7.09
C GLU A 103 7.89 -12.61 5.60
N TYR A 104 7.09 -13.57 5.17
CA TYR A 104 6.71 -13.80 3.79
C TYR A 104 5.20 -14.01 3.74
N PHE A 105 4.53 -13.30 2.84
CA PHE A 105 3.09 -13.42 2.65
C PHE A 105 2.80 -13.67 1.17
N ALA A 106 1.96 -14.66 0.88
CA ALA A 106 1.37 -14.88 -0.43
C ALA A 106 -0.11 -14.54 -0.32
N ILE A 107 -0.54 -13.44 -0.95
CA ILE A 107 -1.88 -12.89 -0.79
C ILE A 107 -2.59 -12.91 -2.14
N PRO A 108 -3.62 -13.75 -2.32
CA PRO A 108 -4.38 -13.78 -3.56
C PRO A 108 -5.14 -12.47 -3.77
N TYR A 109 -5.50 -12.21 -5.01
CA TYR A 109 -6.49 -11.20 -5.40
C TYR A 109 -7.26 -11.69 -6.61
N PHE A 110 -8.45 -11.12 -6.79
CA PHE A 110 -9.34 -11.47 -7.88
C PHE A 110 -10.20 -10.27 -8.27
N HIS A 111 -10.39 -10.07 -9.57
CA HIS A 111 -11.26 -9.06 -10.14
C HIS A 111 -12.08 -9.65 -11.27
N MET A 112 -13.33 -9.24 -11.37
CA MET A 112 -14.23 -9.65 -12.44
C MET A 112 -15.14 -8.49 -12.82
N VAL A 113 -15.38 -8.33 -14.11
CA VAL A 113 -16.38 -7.40 -14.64
C VAL A 113 -17.33 -8.16 -15.55
N LEU A 114 -18.62 -8.04 -15.25
CA LEU A 114 -19.71 -8.59 -16.02
C LEU A 114 -20.32 -7.49 -16.91
N PRO A 115 -20.55 -7.78 -18.19
CA PRO A 115 -21.19 -6.84 -19.10
C PRO A 115 -22.70 -6.86 -18.84
N THR A 116 -23.39 -5.80 -19.24
CA THR A 116 -24.85 -5.85 -19.40
C THR A 116 -25.21 -5.47 -20.83
N ASN A 117 -26.47 -5.68 -21.22
CA ASN A 117 -27.00 -5.22 -22.50
C ASN A 117 -27.21 -3.69 -22.55
N SER A 118 -26.75 -2.96 -21.53
CA SER A 118 -26.84 -1.51 -21.38
C SER A 118 -25.46 -0.91 -21.12
N ASP A 119 -25.38 0.41 -20.93
CA ASP A 119 -24.13 1.09 -20.55
C ASP A 119 -23.69 0.84 -19.10
N VAL A 120 -24.44 0.02 -18.35
CA VAL A 120 -24.10 -0.40 -16.99
C VAL A 120 -23.21 -1.64 -17.04
N ARG A 121 -22.24 -1.73 -16.13
CA ARG A 121 -21.45 -2.94 -15.89
C ARG A 121 -21.38 -3.24 -14.40
N PHE A 122 -21.27 -4.52 -14.07
CA PHE A 122 -21.13 -4.97 -12.68
C PHE A 122 -19.70 -5.45 -12.44
N GLY A 123 -19.03 -4.87 -11.45
CA GLY A 123 -17.69 -5.28 -11.03
C GLY A 123 -17.73 -6.04 -9.71
N PHE A 124 -16.91 -7.07 -9.58
CA PHE A 124 -16.61 -7.76 -8.33
C PHE A 124 -15.11 -7.79 -8.10
N SER A 125 -14.66 -7.62 -6.85
CA SER A 125 -13.24 -7.64 -6.51
C SER A 125 -13.02 -8.20 -5.12
N LEU A 126 -12.04 -9.11 -5.00
CA LEU A 126 -11.50 -9.62 -3.75
C LEU A 126 -10.07 -9.11 -3.60
N THR A 127 -9.87 -8.22 -2.65
CA THR A 127 -8.61 -7.49 -2.46
C THR A 127 -8.17 -7.49 -0.99
N THR A 128 -6.95 -7.02 -0.74
CA THR A 128 -6.37 -6.88 0.61
C THR A 128 -5.71 -5.50 0.69
N PRO A 129 -6.48 -4.42 0.93
CA PRO A 129 -6.01 -3.03 0.82
C PRO A 129 -5.01 -2.64 1.91
N ALA A 130 -4.95 -3.40 2.99
CA ALA A 130 -4.10 -3.15 4.14
C ALA A 130 -3.65 -4.46 4.78
N GLY A 131 -2.45 -4.45 5.34
CA GLY A 131 -1.88 -5.56 6.10
C GLY A 131 -0.47 -5.23 6.56
N LEU A 132 -0.18 -5.54 7.82
CA LEU A 132 1.15 -5.42 8.40
C LEU A 132 1.35 -6.50 9.46
N SER A 133 2.51 -7.15 9.45
CA SER A 133 2.95 -8.06 10.51
C SER A 133 4.40 -7.78 10.85
N LYS A 134 4.71 -7.73 12.14
CA LYS A 134 6.09 -7.72 12.66
C LYS A 134 6.19 -8.55 13.91
N ARG A 135 6.94 -9.65 13.82
CA ARG A 135 7.27 -10.50 14.96
C ARG A 135 8.62 -10.12 15.54
N TRP A 136 8.63 -9.70 16.80
CA TRP A 136 9.84 -9.30 17.52
C TRP A 136 10.53 -10.48 18.20
N SER A 137 11.86 -10.46 18.18
CA SER A 137 12.73 -11.30 19.00
C SER A 137 13.58 -10.38 19.86
N ALA A 138 13.24 -10.27 21.13
CA ALA A 138 14.03 -9.53 22.10
C ALA A 138 14.83 -10.50 22.96
N LYS A 139 16.13 -10.25 23.16
CA LYS A 139 16.82 -10.75 24.35
C LYS A 139 16.46 -9.78 25.48
N ILE A 140 15.34 -10.02 26.14
CA ILE A 140 15.15 -9.43 27.48
C ILE A 140 16.03 -10.28 28.41
N PRO A 141 16.99 -9.72 29.16
CA PRO A 141 17.67 -10.48 30.19
C PRO A 141 16.59 -10.98 31.16
N ARG A 142 16.40 -12.30 31.25
CA ARG A 142 15.66 -12.87 32.36
C ARG A 142 16.55 -12.68 33.60
N SER A 143 16.08 -11.90 34.57
CA SER A 143 16.63 -11.90 35.93
C SER A 143 16.51 -13.29 36.54
#